data_AF-A0A497K7C5-F1
#
_entry.id   AF-A0A497K7C5-F1
#
_cell.length_a   1.000
_cell.length_b   1.000
_cell.length_c   1.000
_cell.angle_alpha   90.00
_cell.angle_beta   90.00
_cell.angle_gamma   90.00
#
_symmetry.space_group_name_H-M   'P 1'
#
loop_
_entity.id
_entity.type
_entity.pdbx_description
1 polymer ?
#
loop_
_entity_poly.entity_id
_entity_poly.type
_entity_poly.pdbx_seq_one_letter_code
_entity_poly.pdbx_strand_id
1 'polypeptide(L)'
;MRIIPFFIITINNQGNGTYTISVVDYRGVPASNVNVTGYYISIPFRYNATYQIESAITGVDGTCTLTFDYTPNSTLLVCASQLGVESLAAEESNLNLKVKNGYVVESETPIIASVEYSTGALSQLKKDVITKFVKIDGYTYYVDFILWR
;
A
#
# COMPACT_ATOMS: atom_id res chain seq x y z
N MET A 1 19.06 3.84 -5.10
CA MET A 1 17.71 3.80 -5.70
C MET A 1 16.74 3.49 -4.59
N ARG A 2 15.67 4.26 -4.51
CA ARG A 2 14.57 4.05 -3.58
C ARG A 2 13.26 4.04 -4.34
N ILE A 3 12.41 3.06 -4.10
CA ILE A 3 11.04 2.97 -4.63
C ILE A 3 10.11 2.85 -3.42
N ILE A 4 9.21 3.82 -3.25
CA ILE A 4 8.29 3.89 -2.11
C ILE A 4 6.88 4.14 -2.63
N PRO A 5 5.83 3.49 -2.10
CA PRO A 5 4.47 3.78 -2.50
C PRO A 5 4.15 5.24 -2.11
N PHE A 6 3.31 5.91 -2.90
CA PHE A 6 2.98 7.29 -2.58
C PHE A 6 2.29 7.39 -1.21
N PHE A 7 1.36 6.49 -0.94
CA PHE A 7 0.78 6.29 0.39
C PHE A 7 1.39 5.05 1.03
N ILE A 8 2.07 5.25 2.16
CA ILE A 8 2.54 4.16 3.01
C ILE A 8 1.37 3.83 3.95
N ILE A 9 0.84 2.62 3.80
CA ILE A 9 -0.34 2.15 4.53
C ILE A 9 0.13 1.17 5.61
N THR A 10 -0.21 1.46 6.85
CA THR A 10 -0.02 0.55 7.99
C THR A 10 -1.35 -0.05 8.39
N ILE A 11 -1.42 -1.38 8.43
CA ILE A 11 -2.62 -2.15 8.78
C ILE A 11 -2.44 -2.70 10.20
N ASN A 12 -3.25 -2.22 11.15
CA ASN A 12 -3.21 -2.71 12.53
C ASN A 12 -4.48 -3.51 12.83
N ASN A 13 -4.37 -4.84 12.85
CA ASN A 13 -5.45 -5.74 13.23
C ASN A 13 -5.75 -5.62 14.74
N GLN A 14 -6.95 -5.18 15.08
CA GLN A 14 -7.42 -5.06 16.47
C GLN A 14 -8.12 -6.33 16.98
N GLY A 15 -8.22 -7.36 16.13
CA GLY A 15 -9.02 -8.56 16.37
C GLY A 15 -10.49 -8.36 15.99
N ASN A 16 -11.24 -9.47 15.97
CA ASN A 16 -12.69 -9.48 15.73
C ASN A 16 -13.12 -8.73 14.44
N GLY A 17 -12.31 -8.81 13.38
CA GLY A 17 -12.62 -8.17 12.10
C GLY A 17 -12.47 -6.64 12.10
N THR A 18 -11.92 -6.05 13.15
CA THR A 18 -11.68 -4.60 13.24
C THR A 18 -10.23 -4.26 12.94
N TYR A 19 -10.01 -3.29 12.07
CA TYR A 19 -8.70 -2.87 11.61
C TYR A 19 -8.57 -1.35 11.71
N THR A 20 -7.48 -0.88 12.31
CA THR A 20 -7.09 0.52 12.25
C THR A 20 -6.07 0.69 11.14
N ILE A 21 -6.41 1.51 10.15
CA ILE A 21 -5.55 1.83 9.02
C ILE A 21 -4.94 3.19 9.27
N SER A 22 -3.61 3.28 9.15
CA SER A 22 -2.89 4.54 9.14
C SER A 22 -2.28 4.77 7.77
N VAL A 23 -2.43 5.97 7.23
CA VAL A 23 -1.93 6.36 5.93
C VAL A 23 -1.03 7.58 6.11
N VAL A 24 0.22 7.45 5.68
CA VAL A 24 1.15 8.57 5.56
C VAL A 24 1.59 8.72 4.10
N ASP A 25 1.93 9.92 3.68
CA ASP A 25 2.53 10.12 2.37
C ASP A 25 3.98 9.56 2.33
N TYR A 26 4.58 9.52 1.13
CA TYR A 26 5.95 9.08 0.90
C TYR A 26 7.02 9.87 1.67
N ARG A 27 6.65 10.97 2.35
CA ARG A 27 7.51 11.78 3.23
C ARG A 27 7.28 11.48 4.71
N GLY A 28 6.34 10.60 5.05
CA GLY A 28 5.98 10.25 6.42
C GLY A 28 4.98 11.20 7.06
N VAL A 29 4.31 12.06 6.30
CA VAL A 29 3.29 12.99 6.82
C VAL A 29 1.93 12.31 6.81
N PRO A 30 1.15 12.35 7.90
CA PRO A 30 -0.22 11.83 7.93
C PRO A 30 -1.07 12.37 6.77
N ALA A 31 -1.70 11.46 6.03
CA ALA A 31 -2.48 11.79 4.85
C ALA A 31 -3.97 11.78 5.19
N SER A 32 -4.55 12.98 5.32
CA SER A 32 -5.98 13.16 5.58
C SER A 32 -6.81 13.14 4.30
N ASN A 33 -8.11 12.84 4.44
CA ASN A 33 -9.07 12.80 3.34
C ASN A 33 -8.66 11.82 2.21
N VAL A 34 -8.03 10.72 2.59
CA VAL A 34 -7.69 9.60 1.69
C VAL A 34 -8.81 8.58 1.76
N ASN A 35 -9.34 8.16 0.62
CA ASN A 35 -10.31 7.08 0.56
C ASN A 35 -9.59 5.75 0.72
N VAL A 36 -9.89 5.03 1.79
CA VAL A 36 -9.32 3.73 2.12
C VAL A 36 -10.39 2.68 1.89
N THR A 37 -10.11 1.71 1.02
CA THR A 37 -10.97 0.56 0.75
C THR A 37 -10.25 -0.71 1.16
N GLY A 38 -10.84 -1.47 2.08
CA GLY A 38 -10.35 -2.78 2.50
C GLY A 38 -11.13 -3.91 1.85
N TYR A 39 -10.42 -4.94 1.42
CA TYR A 39 -10.95 -6.17 0.86
C TYR A 39 -10.59 -7.31 1.83
N TYR A 40 -11.60 -7.88 2.48
CA TYR A 40 -11.40 -8.93 3.46
C TYR A 40 -11.50 -10.30 2.77
N ILE A 41 -10.34 -10.92 2.57
CA ILE A 41 -10.13 -12.02 1.65
C ILE A 41 -9.90 -13.30 2.42
N SER A 42 -10.66 -14.36 2.12
CA SER A 42 -10.41 -15.69 2.66
C SER A 42 -9.10 -16.27 2.11
N ILE A 43 -8.35 -16.98 2.95
CA ILE A 43 -7.17 -17.76 2.59
C ILE A 43 -7.53 -19.26 2.64
N PRO A 44 -7.24 -20.04 1.58
CA PRO A 44 -6.63 -19.61 0.31
C PRO A 44 -7.58 -18.74 -0.54
N PHE A 45 -7.00 -17.89 -1.39
CA PHE A 45 -7.73 -17.03 -2.32
C PHE A 45 -8.61 -17.85 -3.27
N ARG A 46 -9.77 -17.31 -3.63
CA ARG A 46 -10.79 -17.95 -4.49
C ARG A 46 -11.39 -16.91 -5.44
N TYR A 47 -11.06 -17.02 -6.72
CA TYR A 47 -11.46 -16.05 -7.75
C TYR A 47 -12.98 -15.75 -7.81
N ASN A 48 -13.83 -16.72 -7.50
CA ASN A 48 -15.30 -16.58 -7.55
C ASN A 48 -15.96 -16.33 -6.18
N ALA A 49 -15.18 -16.08 -5.13
CA ALA A 49 -15.75 -15.77 -3.82
C ALA A 49 -16.22 -14.31 -3.76
N THR A 50 -17.33 -14.08 -3.05
CA THR A 50 -17.73 -12.73 -2.67
C THR A 50 -16.98 -12.35 -1.40
N TYR A 51 -16.14 -11.32 -1.49
CA TYR A 51 -15.38 -10.80 -0.36
C TYR A 51 -16.11 -9.62 0.26
N GLN A 52 -15.96 -9.44 1.57
CA GLN A 52 -16.46 -8.25 2.24
C GLN A 52 -15.58 -7.06 1.85
N ILE A 53 -16.21 -5.94 1.55
CA ILE A 53 -15.54 -4.72 1.12
C ILE A 53 -16.06 -3.59 1.98
N GLU A 54 -15.16 -2.92 2.67
CA GLU A 54 -15.50 -1.77 3.51
C GLU A 54 -14.63 -0.58 3.11
N SER A 55 -15.18 0.62 3.27
CA SER A 55 -14.46 1.84 2.96
C SER A 55 -14.65 2.91 4.01
N ALA A 56 -13.59 3.66 4.26
CA ALA A 56 -13.58 4.80 5.16
C ALA A 56 -12.64 5.88 4.63
N ILE A 57 -12.82 7.10 5.12
CA ILE A 57 -11.95 8.24 4.78
C ILE A 57 -11.07 8.53 5.99
N THR A 58 -9.78 8.76 5.77
CA THR A 58 -8.85 9.12 6.85
C THR A 58 -9.15 10.47 7.46
N GLY A 59 -9.04 10.54 8.80
CA GLY A 59 -9.10 11.77 9.56
C GLY A 59 -7.87 12.66 9.37
N VAL A 60 -7.82 13.77 10.13
CA VAL A 60 -6.70 14.73 10.10
C VAL A 60 -5.37 14.09 10.54
N ASP A 61 -5.46 13.07 11.41
CA ASP A 61 -4.34 12.27 11.90
C ASP A 61 -3.89 11.17 10.90
N GLY A 62 -4.51 11.09 9.72
CA GLY A 62 -4.22 10.10 8.70
C GLY A 62 -4.74 8.70 9.01
N THR A 63 -5.63 8.54 9.98
CA THR A 63 -6.14 7.22 10.37
C THR A 63 -7.63 7.04 10.06
N CYS A 64 -8.05 5.78 9.86
CA CYS A 64 -9.45 5.38 9.81
C CYS A 64 -9.62 3.95 10.33
N THR A 65 -10.85 3.55 10.63
CA THR A 65 -11.19 2.19 11.05
C THR A 65 -12.04 1.51 9.99
N LEU A 66 -11.74 0.24 9.70
CA LEU A 66 -12.57 -0.65 8.91
C LEU A 66 -13.03 -1.80 9.80
N THR A 67 -14.31 -2.17 9.68
CA THR A 67 -14.92 -3.22 10.51
C THR A 67 -15.64 -4.22 9.61
N PHE A 68 -15.27 -5.48 9.74
CA PHE A 68 -15.78 -6.60 8.97
C PHE A 68 -16.44 -7.63 9.90
N ASP A 69 -17.33 -8.45 9.35
CA ASP A 69 -17.81 -9.64 10.04
C ASP A 69 -16.66 -10.66 10.11
N TYR A 70 -16.11 -10.83 11.31
CA TYR A 70 -14.93 -11.67 11.54
C TYR A 70 -15.10 -13.06 10.94
N THR A 71 -14.15 -13.43 10.08
CA THR A 71 -14.10 -14.73 9.43
C THR A 71 -12.71 -15.33 9.64
N PRO A 72 -12.58 -16.53 10.22
CA PRO A 72 -11.27 -17.15 10.43
C PRO A 72 -10.57 -17.39 9.09
N ASN A 73 -9.23 -17.41 9.10
CA ASN A 73 -8.39 -17.56 7.91
C ASN A 73 -8.67 -16.51 6.84
N SER A 74 -8.80 -15.24 7.24
CA SER A 74 -8.96 -14.13 6.31
C SER A 74 -7.86 -13.11 6.52
N THR A 75 -7.47 -12.44 5.45
CA THR A 75 -6.46 -11.38 5.42
C THR A 75 -7.04 -10.11 4.81
N LEU A 76 -6.44 -8.97 5.15
CA LEU A 76 -6.86 -7.69 4.61
C LEU A 76 -5.93 -7.19 3.49
N LEU A 77 -6.52 -6.86 2.35
CA LEU A 77 -5.88 -6.06 1.30
C LEU A 77 -6.47 -4.65 1.34
N VAL A 78 -5.64 -3.61 1.35
CA VAL A 78 -6.06 -2.22 1.50
C VAL A 78 -5.58 -1.38 0.33
N CYS A 79 -6.51 -0.68 -0.30
CA CYS A 79 -6.24 0.33 -1.31
C CYS A 79 -6.49 1.73 -0.73
N ALA A 80 -5.48 2.60 -0.80
CA ALA A 80 -5.61 4.01 -0.46
C ALA A 80 -5.64 4.84 -1.76
N SER A 81 -6.62 5.74 -1.88
CA SER A 81 -6.91 6.50 -3.08
C SER A 81 -7.21 7.97 -2.77
N GLN A 82 -6.54 8.89 -3.45
CA GLN A 82 -6.83 10.32 -3.38
C GLN A 82 -6.41 11.01 -4.68
N LEU A 83 -7.34 11.74 -5.32
CA LEU A 83 -7.06 12.55 -6.52
C LEU A 83 -6.31 11.81 -7.64
N GLY A 84 -6.63 10.53 -7.86
CA GLY A 84 -6.02 9.69 -8.90
C GLY A 84 -4.66 9.08 -8.54
N VAL A 85 -4.20 9.32 -7.31
CA VAL A 85 -3.05 8.65 -6.69
C VAL A 85 -3.56 7.45 -5.90
N GLU A 86 -2.97 6.29 -6.15
CA GLU A 86 -3.38 5.02 -5.54
C GLU A 86 -2.16 4.29 -4.98
N SER A 87 -2.32 3.64 -3.83
CA SER A 87 -1.32 2.71 -3.27
C SER A 87 -2.03 1.52 -2.65
N LEU A 88 -1.33 0.38 -2.66
CA LEU A 88 -1.85 -0.89 -2.19
C LEU A 88 -0.95 -1.43 -1.10
N ALA A 89 -1.56 -2.02 -0.07
CA ALA A 89 -0.85 -2.78 0.97
C ALA A 89 -1.68 -3.99 1.36
N ALA A 90 -1.02 -5.03 1.87
CA ALA A 90 -1.68 -6.20 2.43
C ALA A 90 -1.19 -6.44 3.85
N GLU A 91 -2.05 -7.02 4.68
CA GLU A 91 -1.74 -7.43 6.05
C GLU A 91 -0.62 -8.47 6.07
N GLU A 92 -0.71 -9.48 5.20
CA GLU A 92 0.37 -10.46 5.03
C GLU A 92 1.35 -10.01 3.94
N SER A 93 2.64 -10.01 4.28
CA SER A 93 3.70 -9.80 3.31
C SER A 93 3.71 -10.90 2.25
N ASN A 94 4.02 -10.55 1.00
CA ASN A 94 4.14 -11.47 -0.15
C ASN A 94 2.82 -12.01 -0.70
N LEU A 95 1.68 -11.39 -0.38
CA LEU A 95 0.43 -11.67 -1.09
C LEU A 95 0.56 -11.23 -2.55
N ASN A 96 0.45 -12.21 -3.44
CA ASN A 96 0.41 -12.04 -4.88
C ASN A 96 -1.00 -11.68 -5.36
N LEU A 97 -1.59 -10.65 -4.73
CA LEU A 97 -2.94 -10.17 -5.02
C LEU A 97 -2.90 -8.68 -5.35
N LYS A 98 -3.80 -8.25 -6.22
CA LYS A 98 -4.00 -6.84 -6.56
C LYS A 98 -5.47 -6.52 -6.75
N VAL A 99 -5.79 -5.23 -6.67
CA VAL A 99 -7.13 -4.74 -6.99
C VAL A 99 -7.15 -4.24 -8.44
N LYS A 100 -8.15 -4.67 -9.21
CA LYS A 100 -8.46 -4.14 -10.55
C LYS A 100 -9.95 -3.86 -10.64
N ASN A 101 -10.30 -2.60 -10.92
CA ASN A 101 -11.70 -2.16 -11.04
C ASN A 101 -12.58 -2.55 -9.84
N GLY A 102 -12.03 -2.52 -8.62
CA GLY A 102 -12.73 -2.92 -7.40
C GLY A 102 -12.79 -4.43 -7.14
N TYR A 103 -12.12 -5.26 -7.94
CA TYR A 103 -12.04 -6.71 -7.75
C TYR A 103 -10.63 -7.15 -7.38
N VAL A 104 -10.53 -8.10 -6.44
CA VAL A 104 -9.26 -8.75 -6.09
C VAL A 104 -8.93 -9.81 -7.13
N VAL A 105 -7.73 -9.76 -7.67
CA VAL A 105 -7.23 -10.72 -8.67
C VAL A 105 -5.81 -11.17 -8.31
N GLU A 106 -5.44 -12.35 -8.78
CA GLU A 106 -4.06 -12.84 -8.67
C GLU A 106 -3.08 -11.96 -9.46
N SER A 107 -1.85 -11.91 -8.98
CA SER A 107 -0.74 -11.20 -9.59
C SER A 107 0.48 -12.13 -9.69
N GLU A 108 1.33 -11.90 -10.69
CA GLU A 108 2.59 -12.65 -10.85
C GLU A 108 3.67 -12.14 -9.88
N THR A 109 3.49 -10.93 -9.37
CA THR A 109 4.40 -10.23 -8.47
C THR A 109 3.70 -9.87 -7.16
N PRO A 110 4.44 -9.90 -6.03
CA PRO A 110 3.93 -9.41 -4.76
C PRO A 110 3.82 -7.89 -4.79
N ILE A 111 3.03 -7.35 -3.85
CA ILE A 111 2.91 -5.91 -3.63
C ILE A 111 4.27 -5.32 -3.26
N ILE A 112 4.67 -4.27 -3.96
CA ILE A 112 5.91 -3.54 -3.66
C ILE A 112 5.64 -2.65 -2.44
N ALA A 113 6.22 -3.01 -1.29
CA ALA A 113 6.26 -2.16 -0.10
C ALA A 113 7.30 -1.03 -0.32
N SER A 114 8.46 -1.07 0.33
CA SER A 114 9.58 -0.17 0.03
C SER A 114 10.76 -0.97 -0.49
N VAL A 115 11.42 -0.48 -1.55
CA VAL A 115 12.67 -1.04 -2.04
C VAL A 115 13.76 0.01 -1.86
N GLU A 116 14.73 -0.31 -1.02
CA GLU A 116 15.95 0.48 -0.87
C GLU A 116 17.13 -0.31 -1.41
N TYR A 117 17.84 0.27 -2.37
CA TYR A 117 19.06 -0.30 -2.93
C TYR A 117 20.15 0.76 -2.95
N SER A 118 21.30 0.43 -2.34
CA SER A 118 22.48 1.28 -2.34
C SER A 118 23.70 0.46 -2.74
N THR A 119 24.49 0.99 -3.67
CA THR A 119 25.80 0.42 -4.03
C THR A 119 26.92 0.90 -3.11
N GLY A 120 26.59 1.57 -2.00
CA GLY A 120 27.52 2.19 -1.06
C GLY A 120 27.52 3.72 -1.13
N ALA A 121 28.10 4.36 -0.11
CA ALA A 121 28.27 5.81 -0.03
C ALA A 121 29.70 6.17 -0.45
N LEU A 122 29.85 6.83 -1.59
CA LEU A 122 31.14 7.34 -2.05
C LEU A 122 31.27 8.79 -1.60
N SER A 123 31.90 9.00 -0.44
CA SER A 123 31.97 10.29 0.26
C SER A 123 32.72 11.41 -0.49
N GLN A 124 33.46 11.07 -1.55
CA GLN A 124 34.27 12.00 -2.34
C GLN A 124 33.72 12.30 -3.74
N LEU A 125 32.66 11.60 -4.17
CA LEU A 125 32.04 11.83 -5.48
C LEU A 125 30.88 12.82 -5.37
N LYS A 126 30.69 13.63 -6.41
CA LYS A 126 29.50 14.45 -6.52
C LYS A 126 28.33 13.51 -6.76
N LYS A 127 27.19 13.78 -6.12
CA LYS A 127 25.95 13.04 -6.36
C LYS A 127 24.94 13.91 -7.08
N ASP A 128 24.30 13.34 -8.08
CA ASP A 128 23.09 13.88 -8.68
C ASP A 128 21.91 13.00 -8.24
N VAL A 129 20.81 13.64 -7.84
CA VAL A 129 19.60 12.94 -7.40
C VAL A 129 18.49 13.21 -8.40
N ILE A 130 17.96 12.16 -9.01
CA ILE A 130 16.81 12.22 -9.90
C ILE A 130 15.61 11.65 -9.15
N THR A 131 14.52 12.41 -9.11
CA THR A 131 13.28 11.99 -8.43
C THR A 131 12.11 12.05 -9.41
N LYS A 132 11.22 11.06 -9.36
CA LYS A 132 10.02 11.01 -10.22
C LYS A 132 8.90 10.21 -9.57
N PHE A 133 7.67 10.64 -9.79
CA PHE A 133 6.48 9.82 -9.54
C PHE A 133 6.18 8.95 -10.75
N VAL A 134 5.99 7.66 -10.54
CA VAL A 134 5.70 6.68 -11.59
C VAL A 134 4.51 5.81 -11.21
N LYS A 135 3.84 5.23 -12.21
CA LYS A 135 2.86 4.16 -11.99
C LYS A 135 3.51 2.80 -12.25
N ILE A 136 3.45 1.91 -11.28
CA ILE A 136 3.87 0.50 -11.40
C ILE A 136 2.61 -0.33 -11.12
N ASP A 137 2.19 -1.14 -12.09
CA ASP A 137 0.96 -1.95 -12.02
C ASP A 137 -0.31 -1.16 -11.65
N GLY A 138 -0.37 0.12 -12.03
CA GLY A 138 -1.49 1.02 -11.77
C GLY A 138 -1.35 1.88 -10.50
N TYR A 139 -0.50 1.47 -9.55
CA TYR A 139 -0.26 2.15 -8.28
C TYR A 139 0.87 3.17 -8.40
N THR A 140 0.80 4.23 -7.61
CA THR A 140 1.72 5.37 -7.68
C THR A 140 2.87 5.21 -6.70
N TYR A 141 4.09 5.37 -7.20
CA TYR A 141 5.33 5.27 -6.43
C TYR A 141 6.16 6.54 -6.57
N TYR A 142 6.77 6.98 -5.47
CA TYR A 142 7.90 7.90 -5.47
C TYR A 142 9.18 7.10 -5.70
N VAL A 143 9.95 7.49 -6.71
CA VAL A 143 11.23 6.86 -7.04
C VAL A 143 12.33 7.89 -6.99
N ASP A 144 13.41 7.57 -6.29
CA ASP A 144 14.66 8.31 -6.33
C ASP A 144 15.83 7.45 -6.82
N PHE A 145 16.69 8.09 -7.60
CA PHE A 145 17.93 7.53 -8.11
C PHE A 145 19.07 8.46 -7.74
N ILE A 146 20.13 7.88 -7.19
CA ILE A 146 21.38 8.60 -6.88
C ILE A 146 22.40 8.15 -7.93
N LEU A 147 22.88 9.10 -8.72
CA LEU A 147 23.97 8.93 -9.67
C LEU A 147 25.23 9.56 -9.08
N TRP A 148 26.31 8.79 -9.03
CA TRP A 148 27.62 9.27 -8.57
C TRP A 148 28.45 9.70 -9.79
N ARG A 149 29.11 10.85 -9.69
CA ARG A 149 30.01 11.40 -10.72
C ARG A 149 31.28 11.99 -10.11
#